data_AF-I3D1U0-F1
#
_entry.id   AF-I3D1U0-F1
#
_cell.length_a   1.000
_cell.length_b   1.000
_cell.length_c   1.000
_cell.angle_alpha   90.00
_cell.angle_beta   90.00
_cell.angle_gamma   90.00
#
_symmetry.space_group_name_H-M   'P 1'
#
loop_
_entity.id
_entity.type
_entity.pdbx_description
1 polymer ?
#
loop_
_entity_poly.entity_id
_entity_poly.type
_entity_poly.pdbx_seq_one_letter_code
_entity_poly.pdbx_strand_id
1 'polypeptide(L)' 'MGKSFAVIGDPIDHSLSPNIHSAAFRELNLDASYIAYRIPKGELEGGIEGLKK' A
#
# COMPACT_ATOMS: atom_id res chain seq x y z
N MET A 1 -0.55 -17.34 -3.73
CA MET A 1 -0.92 -16.29 -2.78
C MET A 1 -0.25 -15.03 -3.28
N GLY A 2 -1.03 -14.02 -3.68
CA GLY A 2 -0.50 -12.80 -4.26
C GLY A 2 0.32 -11.98 -3.28
N LYS A 3 1.18 -11.10 -3.81
CA LYS A 3 1.99 -10.19 -2.99
C LYS A 3 1.20 -8.92 -2.69
N SER A 4 1.22 -8.45 -1.44
CA SER A 4 0.60 -7.18 -1.06
C SER A 4 1.66 -6.10 -0.89
N PHE A 5 1.39 -4.92 -1.42
CA PHE A 5 2.23 -3.74 -1.32
C PHE A 5 1.41 -2.57 -0.76
N ALA A 6 2.08 -1.62 -0.12
CA ALA A 6 1.44 -0.43 0.40
C ALA A 6 2.37 0.79 0.31
N VAL A 7 1.77 1.96 0.11
CA VAL A 7 2.39 3.25 0.41
C VAL A 7 1.85 3.77 1.74
N ILE A 8 2.75 4.24 2.61
CA ILE A 8 2.38 4.76 3.93
C ILE A 8 2.63 6.26 4.02
N GLY A 9 1.75 6.97 4.73
CA GLY A 9 1.91 8.41 5.00
C GLY A 9 0.75 9.02 5.78
N ASP A 10 0.87 10.29 6.13
CA ASP A 10 -0.18 11.09 6.78
C ASP A 10 0.01 12.59 6.43
N PRO A 11 -0.88 13.20 5.60
CA PRO A 11 -1.99 12.58 4.88
C PRO A 11 -1.52 11.74 3.69
N ILE A 12 -2.27 10.68 3.32
CA ILE A 12 -1.94 9.80 2.19
C ILE A 12 -3.00 9.78 1.07
N ASP A 13 -4.18 10.34 1.32
CA ASP A 13 -5.36 10.22 0.44
C ASP A 13 -5.19 10.85 -0.95
N HIS A 14 -4.22 11.74 -1.13
CA HIS A 14 -3.89 12.37 -2.41
C HIS A 14 -3.01 11.50 -3.30
N SER A 15 -2.50 10.37 -2.79
CA SER A 15 -1.57 9.53 -3.53
C SER A 15 -2.26 8.78 -4.66
N LEU A 16 -1.74 8.94 -5.88
CA LEU A 16 -2.17 8.18 -7.05
C LEU A 16 -1.44 6.83 -7.17
N SER A 17 -0.48 6.53 -6.29
CA SER A 17 0.31 5.28 -6.33
C SER A 17 -0.56 4.02 -6.39
N PRO A 18 -1.66 3.87 -5.60
CA PRO A 18 -2.51 2.68 -5.71
C PRO A 18 -3.10 2.48 -7.11
N ASN A 19 -3.52 3.56 -7.77
CA ASN A 19 -4.09 3.51 -9.11
C ASN A 19 -3.02 3.11 -10.14
N ILE A 20 -1.84 3.73 -10.06
CA ILE A 20 -0.72 3.47 -10.98
C ILE A 20 -0.23 2.02 -10.84
N HIS A 21 0.04 1.57 -9.62
CA HIS A 21 0.57 0.22 -9.38
C HIS A 21 -0.45 -0.87 -9.66
N SER A 22 -1.72 -0.67 -9.31
CA SER A 22 -2.78 -1.64 -9.63
C SER A 22 -2.96 -1.80 -11.14
N ALA A 23 -2.88 -0.70 -11.91
CA ALA A 23 -2.91 -0.76 -13.36
C ALA A 23 -1.70 -1.52 -13.94
N ALA A 24 -0.49 -1.26 -13.43
CA ALA A 24 0.73 -1.98 -13.83
C ALA A 24 0.67 -3.48 -13.49
N PHE A 25 0.16 -3.86 -12.32
CA PHE A 25 0.01 -5.26 -11.93
C PHE A 25 -0.96 -6.00 -12.85
N ARG A 26 -2.08 -5.36 -13.21
CA ARG A 26 -3.03 -5.92 -14.17
C ARG A 26 -2.42 -6.10 -15.56
N GLU A 27 -1.71 -5.09 -16.07
CA GLU A 27 -1.07 -5.15 -17.39
C GLU A 27 -0.02 -6.27 -17.48
N LEU A 28 0.73 -6.47 -16.39
CA LEU A 28 1.78 -7.48 -16.31
C LEU A 28 1.28 -8.87 -15.87
N ASN A 29 -0.04 -9.05 -15.67
CA ASN A 29 -0.65 -10.27 -15.14
C ASN A 29 0.00 -10.75 -13.82
N LEU A 30 0.33 -9.81 -12.92
CA LEU A 30 0.90 -10.12 -11.62
C LEU A 30 -0.21 -10.33 -10.58
N ASP A 31 -0.12 -11.44 -9.83
CA ASP A 31 -0.92 -11.68 -8.64
C ASP A 31 -0.40 -10.81 -7.49
N ALA A 32 -0.77 -9.53 -7.50
CA ALA A 32 -0.36 -8.55 -6.50
C ALA A 32 -1.42 -7.46 -6.26
N SER A 33 -1.42 -6.89 -5.06
CA SER A 33 -2.28 -5.78 -4.66
C SER A 33 -1.45 -4.58 -4.17
N TYR A 34 -1.98 -3.37 -4.33
CA TYR A 34 -1.34 -2.14 -3.84
C TYR A 34 -2.36 -1.23 -3.16
N ILE A 35 -2.09 -0.81 -1.93
CA ILE A 35 -2.97 0.09 -1.17
C ILE A 35 -2.25 1.36 -0.69
N ALA A 36 -3.04 2.40 -0.40
CA ALA A 36 -2.60 3.50 0.45
C ALA A 36 -3.02 3.20 1.88
N TYR A 37 -2.08 3.34 2.82
CA TYR A 37 -2.32 3.03 4.24
C TYR A 37 -1.87 4.22 5.10
N ARG A 38 -2.81 4.82 5.81
CA ARG A 38 -2.52 5.98 6.65
C ARG A 38 -1.89 5.53 7.96
N ILE A 39 -0.71 6.06 8.27
CA ILE A 39 -0.05 5.85 9.57
C ILE A 39 0.26 7.21 10.18
N PRO A 40 -0.45 7.61 11.25
CA PRO A 40 -0.18 8.86 11.96
C PRO A 40 1.25 8.94 12.52
N LYS A 41 1.73 10.17 12.68
CA LYS A 41 3.02 10.41 13.33
C LYS A 41 3.03 9.82 14.74
N GLY A 42 4.02 8.97 15.02
CA GLY A 42 4.17 8.31 16.32
C GLY A 42 3.61 6.87 16.36
N GLU A 43 2.91 6.43 15.32
CA GLU A 43 2.30 5.09 15.25
C GLU A 43 3.02 4.15 14.28
N LEU A 44 4.23 4.51 13.83
CA LEU A 44 4.94 3.78 12.77
C LEU A 44 5.14 2.30 13.08
N GLU A 45 5.60 1.99 14.29
CA GLU A 45 5.87 0.61 14.70
C GLU A 45 4.59 -0.24 14.69
N GLY A 46 3.55 0.20 15.39
CA GLY A 46 2.26 -0.51 15.41
C GLY A 46 1.60 -0.59 14.03
N GLY A 47 1.71 0.46 13.22
CA GLY A 47 1.19 0.50 11.86
C GLY A 47 1.90 -0.49 10.92
N ILE A 48 3.22 -0.62 11.03
CA ILE A 48 3.99 -1.60 10.24
C ILE A 48 3.68 -3.03 10.70
N GLU A 49 3.57 -3.30 11.99
CA GLU A 49 3.21 -4.63 12.48
C GLU A 49 1.82 -5.08 12.00
N GLY A 50 0.89 -4.14 11.79
CA GLY A 50 -0.40 -4.41 11.17
C GLY A 50 -0.32 -4.88 9.71
N LEU A 51 0.70 -4.45 8.96
CA LEU A 51 0.90 -4.79 7.54
C LEU A 51 1.66 -6.11 7.32
N LYS A 52 2.31 -6.66 8.35
CA LYS A 52 3.09 -7.90 8.26
C LYS A 52 2.26 -9.18 8.40
N LYS A 53 0.97 -9.04 8.72
CA LYS A 53 0.03 -10.16 8.91
C LYS A 53 -0.66 -10.53 7.61
#